data_AF-A0A202F9X1-F1
#
_entry.id   AF-A0A202F9X1-F1
#
_cell.length_a   1.000
_cell.length_b   1.000
_cell.length_c   1.000
_cell.angle_alpha   90.00
_cell.angle_beta   90.00
_cell.angle_gamma   90.00
#
_symmetry.space_group_name_H-M   'P 1'
#
loop_
_entity.id
_entity.type
_entity.pdbx_description
1 polymer ?
#
loop_
_entity_poly.entity_id
_entity_poly.type
_entity_poly.pdbx_seq_one_letter_code
_entity_poly.pdbx_strand_id
1 'polypeptide(L)'
;MFITERELQGLYHKAEFSEYMISKNDRLTPEAKSFLTGKGIKIIEKDHSKDVHKTEITDGQDITKELLKLDLQAAIVEAYEIDIKLGNSIYEVYELLDQEMPPNLQIYSCDANEVLSKPITKETLRNPKYKVIILLKKCLSRICEVQLDSKDQLNLVKIELVDQIRKLMED
;
A
#
# COMPACT_ATOMS: atom_id res chain seq x y z
N MET A 1 11.06 27.36 -11.53
CA MET A 1 10.63 27.26 -12.95
C MET A 1 9.33 28.04 -13.13
N PHE A 2 8.98 28.49 -14.35
CA PHE A 2 7.67 29.10 -14.59
C PHE A 2 6.70 28.06 -15.11
N ILE A 3 5.54 27.90 -14.46
CA ILE A 3 4.49 26.97 -14.84
C ILE A 3 3.46 27.73 -15.66
N THR A 4 3.22 27.25 -16.88
CA THR A 4 2.34 27.88 -17.87
C THR A 4 0.97 27.21 -17.93
N GLU A 5 -0.02 27.90 -18.48
CA GLU A 5 -1.38 27.36 -18.65
C GLU A 5 -1.40 26.10 -19.51
N ARG A 6 -0.59 26.04 -20.58
CA ARG A 6 -0.54 24.88 -21.49
C ARG A 6 -0.08 23.61 -20.76
N GLU A 7 0.86 23.74 -19.85
CA GLU A 7 1.33 22.62 -19.03
C GLU A 7 0.23 22.12 -18.08
N LEU A 8 -0.50 23.06 -17.45
CA LEU A 8 -1.62 22.72 -16.57
C LEU A 8 -2.80 22.09 -17.30
N GLN A 9 -3.17 22.62 -18.46
CA GLN A 9 -4.20 22.04 -19.31
C GLN A 9 -3.82 20.63 -19.77
N GLY A 10 -2.55 20.43 -20.18
CA GLY A 10 -2.04 19.12 -20.57
C GLY A 10 -2.09 18.10 -19.43
N LEU A 11 -1.83 18.52 -18.19
CA LEU A 11 -1.98 17.67 -17.01
C LEU A 11 -3.46 17.38 -16.72
N TYR A 12 -4.31 18.41 -16.77
CA TYR A 12 -5.73 18.29 -16.42
C TYR A 12 -6.51 17.42 -17.41
N HIS A 13 -6.15 17.46 -18.68
CA HIS A 13 -6.72 16.57 -19.70
C HIS A 13 -6.28 15.10 -19.55
N LYS A 14 -5.13 14.85 -18.94
CA LYS A 14 -4.65 13.49 -18.69
C LYS A 14 -5.30 12.87 -17.45
N ALA A 15 -5.51 13.68 -16.42
CA ALA A 15 -6.23 13.34 -15.21
C ALA A 15 -6.78 14.62 -14.60
N GLU A 16 -8.09 14.70 -14.39
CA GLU A 16 -8.70 15.84 -13.72
C GLU A 16 -8.23 15.90 -12.27
N PHE A 17 -7.95 17.11 -11.78
CA PHE A 17 -7.50 17.34 -10.41
C PHE A 17 -8.18 18.56 -9.80
N SER A 18 -8.48 18.48 -8.51
CA SER A 18 -9.08 19.56 -7.70
C SER A 18 -8.03 20.42 -6.99
N GLU A 19 -6.78 19.97 -6.92
CA GLU A 19 -5.68 20.69 -6.30
C GLU A 19 -4.39 20.65 -7.13
N TYR A 20 -3.63 21.73 -7.06
CA TYR A 20 -2.34 21.87 -7.73
C TYR A 20 -1.27 22.34 -6.73
N MET A 21 -0.27 21.49 -6.49
CA MET A 21 0.84 21.79 -5.60
C MET A 21 1.97 22.52 -6.32
N ILE A 22 2.36 23.69 -5.83
CA ILE A 22 3.48 24.46 -6.36
C ILE A 22 4.70 24.35 -5.42
N SER A 23 5.85 24.00 -5.99
CA SER A 23 7.11 23.98 -5.26
C SER A 23 7.60 25.41 -4.98
N LYS A 24 8.33 25.64 -3.87
CA LYS A 24 8.87 26.98 -3.52
C LYS A 24 9.69 27.68 -4.60
N ASN A 25 10.32 26.91 -5.49
CA ASN A 25 11.15 27.43 -6.56
C ASN A 25 10.38 27.65 -7.88
N ASP A 26 9.08 27.31 -7.90
CA ASP A 26 8.23 27.41 -9.06
C ASP A 26 7.24 28.57 -8.92
N ARG A 27 6.94 29.22 -10.05
CA ARG A 27 6.05 30.37 -10.13
C ARG A 27 5.02 30.13 -11.22
N LEU A 28 3.75 30.35 -10.90
CA LEU A 28 2.68 30.31 -11.89
C LEU A 28 2.69 31.59 -12.72
N THR A 29 2.48 31.45 -14.03
CA THR A 29 2.15 32.63 -14.85
C THR A 29 0.75 33.16 -14.51
N PRO A 30 0.43 34.43 -14.79
CA PRO A 30 -0.90 34.99 -14.57
C PRO A 30 -2.02 34.20 -15.26
N GLU A 31 -1.74 33.69 -16.46
CA GLU A 31 -2.61 32.83 -17.26
C GLU A 31 -2.86 31.48 -16.56
N ALA A 32 -1.80 30.83 -16.09
CA ALA A 32 -1.88 29.58 -15.33
C ALA A 32 -2.72 29.72 -14.05
N LYS A 33 -2.56 30.83 -13.33
CA LYS A 33 -3.35 31.13 -12.13
C LYS A 33 -4.83 31.35 -12.45
N SER A 34 -5.12 32.01 -13.57
CA SER A 34 -6.49 32.28 -14.03
C SER A 34 -7.19 30.98 -14.43
N PHE A 35 -6.48 30.07 -15.11
CA PHE A 35 -6.97 28.74 -15.44
C PHE A 35 -7.35 27.92 -14.19
N LEU A 36 -6.45 27.83 -13.21
CA LEU A 36 -6.70 27.09 -11.97
C LEU A 36 -7.92 27.64 -11.22
N THR A 37 -8.02 28.97 -11.12
CA THR A 37 -9.16 29.63 -10.47
C THR A 37 -10.47 29.38 -11.25
N GLY A 38 -10.44 29.48 -12.58
CA GLY A 38 -11.61 29.27 -13.44
C GLY A 38 -12.15 27.83 -13.41
N LYS A 39 -11.30 26.85 -13.07
CA LYS A 39 -11.68 25.44 -12.88
C LYS A 39 -11.98 25.07 -11.43
N GLY A 40 -11.90 26.02 -10.50
CA GLY A 40 -12.12 25.76 -9.06
C GLY A 40 -11.01 24.94 -8.40
N ILE A 41 -9.81 24.93 -8.99
CA ILE A 41 -8.67 24.14 -8.54
C ILE A 41 -7.91 24.92 -7.46
N LYS A 42 -7.72 24.33 -6.28
CA LYS A 42 -7.02 24.95 -5.15
C LYS A 42 -5.50 24.90 -5.34
N ILE A 43 -4.82 26.00 -5.06
CA ILE A 43 -3.36 26.11 -5.17
C ILE A 43 -2.74 25.90 -3.78
N ILE A 44 -1.78 25.00 -3.67
CA ILE A 44 -1.11 24.69 -2.40
C ILE A 44 0.38 24.96 -2.54
N GLU A 45 0.88 25.92 -1.77
CA GLU A 45 2.31 26.21 -1.69
C GLU A 45 2.98 25.18 -0.79
N LYS A 46 4.01 24.49 -1.32
CA LYS A 46 4.76 23.47 -0.58
C LYS A 46 5.73 24.14 0.39
N ASP A 47 5.19 24.73 1.45
CA ASP A 47 5.94 24.96 2.68
C ASP A 47 5.99 23.64 3.45
N HIS A 48 7.12 23.32 4.08
CA HIS A 48 7.25 22.08 4.85
C HIS A 48 6.36 22.15 6.09
N SER A 49 5.06 21.88 5.95
CA SER A 49 4.16 21.22 6.89
C SER A 49 2.68 21.46 6.57
N LYS A 50 1.93 20.36 6.63
CA LYS A 50 0.49 20.22 6.94
C LYS A 50 -0.56 20.48 5.85
N ASP A 51 -1.28 19.39 5.59
CA ASP A 51 -2.73 19.29 5.34
C ASP A 51 -3.33 20.15 4.24
N VAL A 52 -3.24 19.68 2.99
CA VAL A 52 -4.34 19.72 2.01
C VAL A 52 -4.00 18.63 0.96
N HIS A 53 -4.61 17.44 0.98
CA HIS A 53 -5.96 17.14 0.48
C HIS A 53 -6.54 15.95 1.27
N LYS A 54 -7.37 16.23 2.29
CA LYS A 54 -8.37 15.29 2.77
C LYS A 54 -9.61 15.44 1.91
N THR A 55 -9.65 14.71 0.80
CA THR A 55 -10.91 14.37 0.15
C THR A 55 -10.75 12.95 -0.37
N GLU A 56 -11.40 12.01 0.33
CA GLU A 56 -11.72 10.63 -0.10
C GLU A 56 -10.61 9.56 -0.11
N ILE A 57 -9.78 9.45 0.94
CA ILE A 57 -8.91 8.26 1.16
C ILE A 57 -9.46 7.34 2.28
N THR A 58 -10.72 7.50 2.70
CA THR A 58 -11.36 6.55 3.62
C THR A 58 -11.82 5.29 2.87
N ASP A 59 -12.44 5.42 1.69
CA ASP A 59 -12.91 4.26 0.91
C ASP A 59 -11.76 3.38 0.39
N GLY A 60 -10.65 3.97 -0.06
CA GLY A 60 -9.53 3.22 -0.64
C GLY A 60 -8.76 2.36 0.39
N GLN A 61 -8.64 2.84 1.63
CA GLN A 61 -7.99 2.08 2.71
C GLN A 61 -8.89 0.95 3.22
N ASP A 62 -10.19 1.22 3.38
CA ASP A 62 -11.16 0.18 3.76
C ASP A 62 -11.29 -0.91 2.69
N ILE A 63 -11.37 -0.53 1.41
CA ILE A 63 -11.36 -1.49 0.29
C ILE A 63 -10.06 -2.31 0.29
N THR A 64 -8.90 -1.68 0.52
CA THR A 64 -7.63 -2.42 0.53
C THR A 64 -7.54 -3.39 1.69
N LYS A 65 -8.02 -3.00 2.88
CA LYS A 65 -8.09 -3.87 4.05
C LYS A 65 -9.01 -5.06 3.80
N GLU A 66 -10.19 -4.84 3.23
CA GLU A 66 -11.13 -5.91 2.88
C GLU A 66 -10.57 -6.85 1.80
N LEU A 67 -9.91 -6.32 0.77
CA LEU A 67 -9.23 -7.14 -0.23
C LEU A 67 -8.08 -7.95 0.36
N LEU A 68 -7.34 -7.38 1.32
CA LEU A 68 -6.29 -8.08 2.03
C LEU A 68 -6.85 -9.21 2.90
N LYS A 69 -7.99 -8.99 3.59
CA LYS A 69 -8.69 -10.04 4.33
C LYS A 69 -9.07 -11.22 3.43
N LEU A 70 -9.63 -10.94 2.26
CA LEU A 70 -9.99 -11.98 1.29
C LEU A 70 -8.77 -12.74 0.76
N ASP A 71 -7.69 -12.03 0.44
CA ASP A 71 -6.45 -12.65 -0.03
C ASP A 71 -5.80 -13.54 1.06
N LEU A 72 -5.84 -13.11 2.33
CA LEU A 72 -5.37 -13.90 3.48
C LEU A 72 -6.26 -15.11 3.75
N GLN A 73 -7.58 -14.97 3.70
CA GLN A 73 -8.50 -16.10 3.85
C GLN A 73 -8.24 -17.19 2.80
N ALA A 74 -7.97 -16.80 1.55
CA ALA A 74 -7.57 -17.75 0.51
C ALA A 74 -6.25 -18.47 0.88
N ALA A 75 -5.25 -17.74 1.38
CA ALA A 75 -3.99 -18.34 1.83
C ALA A 75 -4.17 -19.31 3.01
N ILE A 76 -5.07 -19.00 3.94
CA ILE A 76 -5.40 -19.81 5.10
C ILE A 76 -6.04 -21.14 4.67
N VAL A 77 -7.00 -21.10 3.74
CA VAL A 77 -7.65 -22.31 3.22
C VAL A 77 -6.61 -23.24 2.57
N GLU A 78 -5.77 -22.71 1.68
CA GLU A 78 -4.71 -23.49 1.02
C GLU A 78 -3.69 -24.04 2.03
N ALA A 79 -3.41 -23.30 3.12
CA ALA A 79 -2.54 -23.77 4.17
C ALA A 79 -3.15 -24.90 5.00
N TYR A 80 -4.44 -24.83 5.32
CA TYR A 80 -5.15 -25.91 6.03
C TYR A 80 -5.22 -27.22 5.23
N GLU A 81 -5.22 -27.13 3.89
CA GLU A 81 -5.12 -28.32 3.04
C GLU A 81 -3.76 -29.03 3.16
N ILE A 82 -2.72 -28.31 3.61
CA ILE A 82 -1.35 -28.83 3.76
C ILE A 82 -1.08 -29.27 5.21
N ASP A 83 -1.29 -28.37 6.16
CA ASP A 83 -1.03 -28.59 7.59
C ASP A 83 -1.89 -27.64 8.44
N ILE A 84 -2.55 -28.19 9.46
CA ILE A 84 -3.33 -27.45 10.44
C ILE A 84 -2.50 -26.38 11.14
N LYS A 85 -1.25 -26.69 11.49
CA LYS A 85 -0.36 -25.73 12.17
C LYS A 85 -0.01 -24.56 11.26
N LEU A 86 0.20 -24.82 9.97
CA LEU A 86 0.47 -23.77 8.99
C LEU A 86 -0.76 -22.88 8.81
N GLY A 87 -1.95 -23.47 8.68
CA GLY A 87 -3.20 -22.71 8.59
C GLY A 87 -3.43 -21.82 9.81
N ASN A 88 -3.21 -22.34 11.02
CA ASN A 88 -3.31 -21.55 12.26
C ASN A 88 -2.30 -20.39 12.28
N SER A 89 -1.04 -20.64 11.89
CA SER A 89 0.01 -19.61 11.83
C SER A 89 -0.35 -18.46 10.88
N ILE A 90 -0.96 -18.75 9.73
CA ILE A 90 -1.42 -17.71 8.80
C ILE A 90 -2.69 -17.02 9.30
N TYR A 91 -3.57 -17.76 9.97
CA TYR A 91 -4.76 -17.20 10.61
C TYR A 91 -4.42 -16.17 11.69
N GLU A 92 -3.37 -16.40 12.48
CA GLU A 92 -2.86 -15.41 13.45
C GLU A 92 -2.52 -14.08 12.76
N VAL A 93 -1.91 -14.12 11.56
CA VAL A 93 -1.63 -12.90 10.76
C VAL A 93 -2.90 -12.19 10.32
N TYR A 94 -3.93 -12.95 9.97
CA TYR A 94 -5.24 -12.40 9.62
C TYR A 94 -5.90 -11.71 10.81
N GLU A 95 -5.83 -12.28 12.00
CA GLU A 95 -6.42 -11.67 13.20
C GLU A 95 -5.79 -10.30 13.53
N LEU A 96 -4.52 -10.09 13.20
CA LEU A 96 -3.85 -8.80 13.37
C LEU A 96 -4.53 -7.66 12.61
N LEU A 97 -5.33 -7.94 11.57
CA LEU A 97 -6.06 -6.92 10.82
C LEU A 97 -7.21 -6.30 11.61
N ASP A 98 -7.74 -6.97 12.63
CA ASP A 98 -8.89 -6.48 13.40
C ASP A 98 -8.54 -6.22 14.88
N GLN A 99 -7.30 -6.46 15.29
CA GLN A 99 -6.83 -6.17 16.64
C GLN A 99 -6.58 -4.67 16.87
N GLU A 100 -6.95 -4.19 18.06
CA GLU A 100 -6.54 -2.86 18.53
C GLU A 100 -5.03 -2.85 18.82
N MET A 101 -4.32 -1.87 18.26
CA MET A 101 -2.88 -1.75 18.47
C MET A 101 -2.57 -1.35 19.91
N PRO A 102 -1.65 -2.04 20.61
CA PRO A 102 -1.23 -1.61 21.93
C PRO A 102 -0.53 -0.26 21.83
N PRO A 103 -0.77 0.67 22.77
CA PRO A 103 -0.38 2.08 22.65
C PRO A 103 1.13 2.36 22.60
N ASN A 104 1.98 1.35 22.75
CA ASN A 104 3.45 1.48 22.82
C ASN A 104 4.19 0.47 21.93
N LEU A 105 3.59 -0.01 20.83
CA LEU A 105 4.27 -0.96 19.95
C LEU A 105 5.36 -0.27 19.14
N GLN A 106 6.63 -0.65 19.37
CA GLN A 106 7.73 -0.28 18.48
C GLN A 106 7.76 -1.28 17.32
N ILE A 107 7.40 -0.82 16.13
CA ILE A 107 7.36 -1.66 14.93
C ILE A 107 8.60 -1.38 14.09
N TYR A 108 9.40 -2.43 13.89
CA TYR A 108 10.65 -2.37 13.13
C TYR A 108 10.38 -2.39 11.63
N SER A 109 11.30 -1.85 10.83
CA SER A 109 11.22 -1.97 9.37
C SER A 109 11.60 -3.39 8.92
N CYS A 110 10.81 -3.98 8.03
CA CYS A 110 11.17 -5.21 7.32
C CYS A 110 11.50 -4.92 5.83
N ASP A 111 12.45 -5.66 5.27
CA ASP A 111 12.74 -5.62 3.83
C ASP A 111 11.81 -6.57 3.05
N ALA A 112 10.63 -6.06 2.68
CA ALA A 112 9.66 -6.80 1.89
C ALA A 112 10.18 -7.12 0.47
N ASN A 113 11.08 -6.30 -0.09
CA ASN A 113 11.58 -6.49 -1.45
C ASN A 113 12.49 -7.71 -1.55
N GLU A 114 13.23 -8.02 -0.47
CA GLU A 114 14.03 -9.24 -0.38
C GLU A 114 13.18 -10.49 -0.63
N VAL A 115 12.00 -10.57 -0.01
CA VAL A 115 11.09 -11.73 -0.14
C VAL A 115 10.36 -11.71 -1.49
N LEU A 116 9.85 -10.56 -1.90
CA LEU A 116 9.09 -10.43 -3.15
C LEU A 116 9.95 -10.76 -4.37
N SER A 117 11.24 -10.38 -4.36
CA SER A 117 12.16 -10.61 -5.48
C SER A 117 12.62 -12.06 -5.65
N LYS A 118 12.48 -12.93 -4.63
CA LYS A 118 12.88 -14.34 -4.75
C LYS A 118 12.00 -15.07 -5.78
N PRO A 119 12.58 -15.63 -6.86
CA PRO A 119 11.80 -16.23 -7.94
C PRO A 119 11.17 -17.56 -7.50
N ILE A 120 9.95 -17.82 -7.97
CA ILE A 120 9.28 -19.11 -7.84
C ILE A 120 9.38 -19.81 -9.20
N THR A 121 10.03 -20.97 -9.23
CA THR A 121 10.24 -21.75 -10.45
C THR A 121 9.14 -22.80 -10.66
N LYS A 122 9.03 -23.34 -11.87
CA LYS A 122 8.09 -24.43 -12.17
C LYS A 122 8.32 -25.69 -11.33
N GLU A 123 9.56 -25.93 -10.91
CA GLU A 123 9.91 -27.07 -10.06
C GLU A 123 9.42 -26.85 -8.63
N THR A 124 9.56 -25.62 -8.11
CA THR A 124 9.06 -25.27 -6.77
C THR A 124 7.54 -25.35 -6.65
N LEU A 125 6.79 -25.10 -7.73
CA LEU A 125 5.33 -25.24 -7.77
C LEU A 125 4.82 -26.67 -7.53
N ARG A 126 5.68 -27.69 -7.61
CA ARG A 126 5.31 -29.07 -7.30
C ARG A 126 5.09 -29.27 -5.79
N ASN A 127 5.71 -28.44 -4.95
CA ASN A 127 5.48 -28.46 -3.52
C ASN A 127 4.24 -27.59 -3.22
N PRO A 128 3.19 -28.15 -2.59
CA PRO A 128 1.94 -27.43 -2.34
C PRO A 128 2.15 -26.17 -1.47
N LYS A 129 3.18 -26.14 -0.61
CA LYS A 129 3.53 -24.93 0.18
C LYS A 129 3.77 -23.70 -0.70
N TYR A 130 4.26 -23.87 -1.92
CA TYR A 130 4.54 -22.73 -2.81
C TYR A 130 3.26 -22.05 -3.32
N LYS A 131 2.11 -22.73 -3.33
CA LYS A 131 0.82 -22.06 -3.59
C LYS A 131 0.50 -21.05 -2.48
N VAL A 132 0.70 -21.46 -1.22
CA VAL A 132 0.56 -20.58 -0.05
C VAL A 132 1.52 -19.41 -0.15
N ILE A 133 2.80 -19.66 -0.47
CA ILE A 133 3.81 -18.60 -0.64
C ILE A 133 3.39 -17.58 -1.70
N ILE A 134 2.82 -18.00 -2.83
CA ILE A 134 2.34 -17.09 -3.87
C ILE A 134 1.23 -16.19 -3.34
N LEU A 135 0.27 -16.76 -2.61
CA LEU A 135 -0.84 -16.01 -2.02
C LEU A 135 -0.34 -15.01 -0.96
N LEU A 136 0.60 -15.41 -0.11
CA LEU A 136 1.21 -14.52 0.87
C LEU A 136 2.02 -13.39 0.21
N LYS A 137 2.77 -13.69 -0.86
CA LYS A 137 3.46 -12.66 -1.66
C LYS A 137 2.51 -11.67 -2.31
N LYS A 138 1.35 -12.13 -2.77
CA LYS A 138 0.28 -11.27 -3.29
C LYS A 138 -0.24 -10.33 -2.19
N CYS A 139 -0.50 -10.85 -0.99
CA CYS A 139 -0.89 -10.05 0.18
C CYS A 139 0.18 -8.97 0.49
N LEU A 140 1.45 -9.38 0.52
CA LEU A 140 2.58 -8.50 0.81
C LEU A 140 2.74 -7.39 -0.24
N SER A 141 2.57 -7.69 -1.53
CA SER A 141 2.61 -6.69 -2.61
C SER A 141 1.53 -5.64 -2.41
N ARG A 142 0.29 -6.08 -2.11
CA ARG A 142 -0.85 -5.19 -1.87
C ARG A 142 -0.57 -4.22 -0.72
N ILE A 143 0.00 -4.70 0.39
CA ILE A 143 0.35 -3.83 1.53
C ILE A 143 1.44 -2.83 1.14
N CYS A 144 2.40 -3.22 0.29
CA CYS A 144 3.47 -2.32 -0.16
C CYS A 144 2.99 -1.22 -1.11
N GLU A 145 1.85 -1.40 -1.77
CA GLU A 145 1.24 -0.41 -2.67
C GLU A 145 0.47 0.69 -1.93
N VAL A 146 0.15 0.49 -0.65
CA VAL A 146 -0.60 1.47 0.17
C VAL A 146 0.36 2.46 0.84
N GLN A 147 0.05 3.76 0.78
CA GLN A 147 0.71 4.76 1.64
C GLN A 147 0.22 4.57 3.08
N LEU A 148 1.10 4.02 3.91
CA LEU A 148 0.82 3.61 5.29
C LEU A 148 0.76 4.82 6.23
N ASP A 149 -0.35 5.56 6.19
CA ASP A 149 -0.63 6.60 7.19
C ASP A 149 -1.16 6.01 8.52
N SER A 150 -1.68 4.77 8.50
CA SER A 150 -1.94 3.98 9.71
C SER A 150 -0.64 3.30 10.18
N LYS A 151 0.23 4.10 10.81
CA LYS A 151 1.66 3.79 11.02
C LYS A 151 2.01 2.44 11.64
N ASP A 152 1.07 1.75 12.29
CA ASP A 152 1.43 0.63 13.15
C ASP A 152 0.81 -0.73 12.72
N GLN A 153 -0.50 -0.81 12.48
CA GLN A 153 -1.15 -2.12 12.26
C GLN A 153 -0.77 -2.82 10.95
N LEU A 154 -0.89 -2.14 9.82
CA LEU A 154 -0.53 -2.72 8.52
C LEU A 154 0.97 -2.97 8.40
N ASN A 155 1.80 -2.21 9.12
CA ASN A 155 3.23 -2.49 9.23
C ASN A 155 3.51 -3.76 10.04
N LEU A 156 2.75 -4.01 11.12
CA LEU A 156 2.85 -5.26 11.87
C LEU A 156 2.47 -6.46 10.99
N VAL A 157 1.34 -6.36 10.28
CA VAL A 157 0.90 -7.40 9.32
C VAL A 157 1.95 -7.63 8.23
N LYS A 158 2.57 -6.55 7.72
CA LYS A 158 3.64 -6.63 6.73
C LYS A 158 4.84 -7.42 7.24
N ILE A 159 5.28 -7.17 8.47
CA ILE A 159 6.40 -7.88 9.10
C ILE A 159 6.07 -9.35 9.26
N GLU A 160 4.90 -9.65 9.81
CA GLU A 160 4.50 -11.02 10.05
C GLU A 160 4.37 -11.79 8.72
N LEU A 161 3.82 -11.17 7.67
CA LEU A 161 3.80 -11.75 6.32
C LEU A 161 5.20 -12.06 5.79
N VAL A 162 6.16 -11.16 5.97
CA VAL A 162 7.56 -11.39 5.57
C VAL A 162 8.14 -12.60 6.32
N ASP A 163 7.89 -12.70 7.62
CA ASP A 163 8.41 -13.79 8.44
C ASP A 163 7.76 -15.14 8.10
N GLN A 164 6.44 -15.16 7.87
CA GLN A 164 5.74 -16.37 7.41
C GLN A 164 6.26 -16.85 6.05
N ILE A 165 6.50 -15.94 5.11
CA ILE A 165 7.05 -16.31 3.80
C ILE A 165 8.48 -16.84 3.95
N ARG A 166 9.32 -16.22 4.79
CA ARG A 166 10.69 -16.71 5.04
C ARG A 166 10.70 -18.14 5.57
N LYS A 167 9.92 -18.41 6.62
CA LYS A 167 9.78 -19.76 7.20
C LYS A 167 9.42 -20.79 6.14
N LEU A 168 8.41 -20.48 5.31
CA LEU A 168 7.97 -21.37 4.24
C LEU A 168 8.98 -21.58 3.10
N MET A 169 9.91 -20.65 2.90
CA MET A 169 10.97 -20.77 1.89
C MET A 169 12.21 -21.51 2.40
N GLU A 170 12.39 -21.59 3.73
CA GLU A 170 13.51 -22.26 4.38
C GLU A 170 13.21 -23.75 4.70
N ASP A 171 11.93 -24.12 4.85
CA ASP A 171 11.42 -25.49 5.18
C ASP A 171 10.99 -26.36 3.98
#